data_AF-A0A978W0K6-F1
#
_entry.id   AF-A0A978W0K6-F1
#
_cell.length_a   1.000
_cell.length_b   1.000
_cell.length_c   1.000
_cell.angle_alpha   90.00
_cell.angle_beta   90.00
_cell.angle_gamma   90.00
#
_symmetry.space_group_name_H-M   'P 1'
#
loop_
_entity.id
_entity.type
_entity.pdbx_description
1 polymer ?
#
loop_
_entity_poly.entity_id
_entity_poly.type
_entity_poly.pdbx_seq_one_letter_code
_entity_poly.pdbx_strand_id
1 'polypeptide(L)'
;MVRRMVLESLGVEKYFDQHMETAKCLLRVMKFKGPHTKDNKKLGLVPHTDKEFITILYHNHVSGLEVQIKDGTWISVERNSPDSFIVMFGDSFYAWTNGRYHSPRHQVMMTGDETRYTVGMFSIPKGGYTIKAPDELVDEEHPLLFKPFDFEEFFKFYITEAGNSAYSPLHAYCGL
;
A
#
# COMPACT_ATOMS: atom_id res chain seq x y z
N MET A 1 7.77 10.09 -10.97
CA MET A 1 8.92 10.53 -10.16
C MET A 1 9.23 9.53 -9.04
N VAL A 2 8.40 9.37 -8.00
CA VAL A 2 8.72 8.49 -6.84
C VAL A 2 9.07 7.05 -7.22
N ARG A 3 8.27 6.41 -8.08
CA ARG A 3 8.58 5.04 -8.58
C ARG A 3 9.98 4.94 -9.19
N ARG A 4 10.37 5.92 -10.01
CA ARG A 4 11.68 5.94 -10.68
C ARG A 4 12.79 6.04 -9.65
N MET A 5 12.67 6.98 -8.71
CA MET A 5 13.66 7.17 -7.63
C MET A 5 13.87 5.89 -6.82
N VAL A 6 12.80 5.16 -6.52
CA VAL A 6 12.87 3.89 -5.80
C VAL A 6 13.61 2.82 -6.61
N LEU A 7 13.25 2.64 -7.88
CA LEU A 7 13.90 1.65 -8.74
C LEU A 7 15.38 1.98 -8.97
N GLU A 8 15.74 3.25 -9.17
CA GLU A 8 17.12 3.72 -9.26
C GLU A 8 17.90 3.46 -7.97
N SER A 9 17.30 3.69 -6.79
CA SER A 9 17.95 3.42 -5.51
C SER A 9 18.23 1.94 -5.25
N LEU A 10 17.53 1.06 -5.97
CA LEU A 10 17.70 -0.39 -5.93
C LEU A 10 18.57 -0.91 -7.10
N GLY A 11 19.03 -0.05 -8.02
CA GLY A 11 19.81 -0.46 -9.20
C GLY A 11 19.01 -1.26 -10.24
N VAL A 12 17.68 -1.09 -10.26
CA VAL A 12 16.75 -1.83 -11.12
C VAL A 12 15.90 -0.87 -11.98
N GLU A 13 16.44 0.29 -12.34
CA GLU A 13 15.78 1.31 -13.15
C GLU A 13 15.38 0.83 -14.54
N LYS A 14 16.06 -0.21 -15.07
CA LYS A 14 15.71 -0.86 -16.34
C LYS A 14 14.29 -1.43 -16.38
N TYR A 15 13.68 -1.69 -15.21
CA TYR A 15 12.30 -2.19 -15.12
C TYR A 15 11.25 -1.07 -15.09
N PHE A 16 11.64 0.20 -15.13
CA PHE A 16 10.71 1.32 -14.97
C PHE A 16 9.59 1.31 -16.02
N ASP A 17 9.92 1.18 -17.30
CA ASP A 17 8.94 1.24 -18.39
C ASP A 17 7.99 0.05 -18.32
N GLN A 18 8.51 -1.17 -18.11
CA GLN A 18 7.70 -2.36 -17.90
C GLN A 18 6.71 -2.15 -16.74
N HIS A 19 7.18 -1.65 -15.60
CA HIS A 19 6.34 -1.43 -14.42
C HIS A 19 5.28 -0.33 -14.63
N MET A 20 5.52 0.63 -15.53
CA MET A 20 4.52 1.62 -15.94
C MET A 20 3.49 1.03 -16.91
N GLU A 21 3.93 0.22 -17.87
CA GLU A 21 3.08 -0.41 -18.88
C GLU A 21 2.19 -1.53 -18.31
N THR A 22 2.67 -2.23 -17.29
CA THR A 22 1.94 -3.34 -16.65
C THR A 22 1.04 -2.88 -15.52
N ALA A 23 0.93 -1.58 -15.28
CA ALA A 23 0.04 -1.00 -14.29
C ALA A 23 -1.10 -0.19 -14.92
N LYS A 24 -2.26 -0.21 -14.28
CA LYS A 24 -3.39 0.70 -14.51
C LYS A 24 -3.55 1.62 -13.31
N CYS A 25 -4.14 2.79 -13.52
CA CYS A 25 -4.39 3.76 -12.46
C CYS A 25 -5.87 3.77 -12.09
N LEU A 26 -6.17 3.67 -10.80
CA LEU A 26 -7.51 3.91 -10.24
C LEU A 26 -7.47 5.16 -9.39
N LEU A 27 -8.35 6.12 -9.69
CA LEU A 27 -8.60 7.27 -8.83
C LEU A 27 -9.84 7.03 -7.97
N ARG A 28 -9.76 7.27 -6.67
CA ARG A 28 -10.88 7.14 -5.73
C ARG A 28 -10.99 8.39 -4.87
N VAL A 29 -12.20 8.93 -4.76
CA VAL A 29 -12.54 9.98 -3.80
C VAL A 29 -13.26 9.34 -2.62
N MET A 30 -12.81 9.65 -1.40
CA MET A 30 -13.26 9.05 -0.16
C MET A 30 -13.68 10.14 0.83
N LYS A 31 -14.72 9.86 1.62
CA LYS A 31 -15.28 10.76 2.62
C LYS A 31 -15.41 10.04 3.96
N PHE A 32 -14.83 10.62 5.01
CA PHE A 32 -14.90 10.08 6.38
C PHE A 32 -15.47 11.15 7.32
N LYS A 33 -16.49 10.77 8.10
CA LYS A 33 -17.12 11.65 9.10
C LYS A 33 -16.68 11.28 10.52
N GLY A 34 -16.36 12.29 11.31
CA GLY A 34 -16.06 12.14 12.74
C GLY A 34 -17.27 11.77 13.60
N PRO A 35 -17.04 11.43 14.88
CA PRO A 35 -18.09 11.07 15.84
C PRO A 35 -18.80 12.28 16.48
N HIS A 36 -18.52 13.51 16.04
CA HIS A 36 -19.05 14.75 16.64
C HIS A 36 -18.58 15.02 18.07
N THR A 37 -17.41 14.49 18.42
CA THR A 37 -16.75 14.72 19.71
C THR A 37 -15.24 14.57 19.54
N LYS A 38 -14.47 15.34 20.32
CA LYS A 38 -13.01 15.21 20.39
C LYS A 38 -12.56 14.13 21.38
N ASP A 39 -13.44 13.67 22.26
CA ASP A 39 -13.09 12.77 23.37
C ASP A 39 -12.98 11.31 22.93
N ASN A 40 -13.57 10.96 21.78
CA ASN A 40 -13.58 9.60 21.25
C ASN A 40 -13.11 9.57 19.80
N LYS A 41 -12.33 8.54 19.45
CA LYS A 41 -12.01 8.20 18.06
C LYS A 41 -13.05 7.25 17.49
N LYS A 42 -13.41 7.43 16.22
CA LYS A 42 -14.29 6.55 15.44
C LYS A 42 -13.51 5.91 14.30
N LEU A 43 -13.70 4.62 14.08
CA LEU A 43 -13.12 3.93 12.93
C LEU A 43 -13.73 4.46 11.62
N GLY A 44 -12.89 5.02 10.76
CA GLY A 44 -13.23 5.44 9.40
C GLY A 44 -12.92 4.37 8.36
N LEU A 45 -11.78 3.68 8.51
CA LEU A 45 -11.35 2.57 7.65
C LEU A 45 -10.57 1.56 8.49
N VAL A 46 -10.92 0.28 8.39
CA VAL A 46 -10.30 -0.82 9.13
C VAL A 46 -8.79 -0.96 8.83
N PRO A 47 -7.98 -1.47 9.78
CA PRO A 47 -6.58 -1.83 9.54
C PRO A 47 -6.38 -2.77 8.35
N HIS A 48 -5.63 -2.34 7.34
CA HIS A 48 -5.31 -3.13 6.15
C HIS A 48 -3.97 -2.71 5.54
N THR A 49 -3.50 -3.47 4.54
CA THR A 49 -2.46 -3.05 3.61
C THR A 49 -3.07 -2.87 2.23
N ASP A 50 -2.51 -1.95 1.44
CA ASP A 50 -2.87 -1.83 0.02
C ASP A 50 -2.37 -3.06 -0.73
N LYS A 51 -3.11 -3.53 -1.73
CA LYS A 51 -2.75 -4.75 -2.49
C LYS A 51 -1.95 -4.39 -3.74
N GLU A 52 -2.13 -3.18 -4.23
CA GLU A 52 -1.57 -2.59 -5.42
C GLU A 52 -0.05 -2.35 -5.31
N PHE A 53 0.55 -1.75 -6.34
CA PHE A 53 1.96 -1.39 -6.26
C PHE A 53 2.21 -0.16 -5.38
N ILE A 54 1.57 0.95 -5.71
CA ILE A 54 1.81 2.26 -5.08
C ILE A 54 0.49 2.97 -4.91
N THR A 55 0.32 3.58 -3.74
CA THR A 55 -0.79 4.48 -3.43
C THR A 55 -0.26 5.89 -3.20
N ILE A 56 -0.88 6.87 -3.84
CA ILE A 56 -0.64 8.29 -3.62
C ILE A 56 -1.90 8.91 -3.05
N LEU A 57 -1.81 9.50 -1.86
CA LEU A 57 -2.92 10.11 -1.16
C LEU A 57 -2.74 11.63 -1.08
N TYR A 58 -3.84 12.32 -1.34
CA TYR A 58 -4.05 13.71 -1.01
C TYR A 58 -5.26 13.83 -0.08
N HIS A 59 -5.18 14.65 0.96
CA HIS A 59 -6.33 14.93 1.82
C HIS A 59 -6.38 16.40 2.24
N ASN A 60 -7.58 16.82 2.65
CA ASN A 60 -7.78 18.14 3.25
C ASN A 60 -7.05 18.24 4.60
N HIS A 61 -7.17 19.38 5.29
CA HIS A 61 -6.48 19.66 6.56
C HIS A 61 -6.90 18.77 7.73
N VAL A 62 -7.88 17.87 7.55
CA VAL A 62 -8.37 16.96 8.58
C VAL A 62 -7.51 15.69 8.61
N SER A 63 -6.84 15.46 9.73
CA SER A 63 -6.01 14.28 9.99
C SER A 63 -6.86 13.01 10.18
N GLY A 64 -6.19 11.86 10.25
CA GLY A 64 -6.85 10.60 10.57
C GLY A 64 -6.21 9.35 9.99
N LEU A 65 -5.26 9.50 9.05
CA LEU A 65 -4.46 8.36 8.60
C LEU A 65 -3.51 7.95 9.73
N GLU A 66 -3.59 6.70 10.16
CA GLU A 66 -2.63 6.10 11.07
C GLU A 66 -1.91 4.96 10.37
N VAL A 67 -0.60 4.87 10.56
CA VAL A 67 0.27 3.84 9.98
C VAL A 67 0.94 3.06 11.10
N GLN A 68 0.95 1.74 10.98
CA GLN A 68 1.64 0.85 11.90
C GLN A 68 3.11 0.73 11.50
N ILE A 69 4.03 1.08 12.41
CA ILE A 69 5.47 0.90 12.21
C ILE A 69 5.91 -0.51 12.63
N LYS A 70 7.19 -0.85 12.36
CA LYS A 70 7.73 -2.21 12.52
C LYS A 70 7.60 -2.81 13.92
N ASP A 71 7.56 -1.99 14.97
CA ASP A 71 7.37 -2.43 16.36
C ASP A 71 5.90 -2.67 16.75
N GLY A 72 4.96 -2.45 15.82
CA GLY A 72 3.53 -2.60 16.02
C GLY A 72 2.82 -1.33 16.49
N THR A 73 3.54 -0.25 16.77
CA THR A 73 2.98 1.03 17.20
C THR A 73 2.28 1.74 16.05
N TRP A 74 1.15 2.39 16.35
CA TRP A 74 0.43 3.22 15.40
C TRP A 74 0.87 4.68 15.52
N ILE A 75 1.26 5.28 14.41
CA ILE A 75 1.63 6.70 14.31
C ILE A 75 0.63 7.46 13.45
N SER A 76 0.29 8.69 13.84
CA SER A 76 -0.52 9.57 12.99
C SER A 76 0.34 10.13 11.86
N VAL A 77 -0.18 10.08 10.64
CA VAL A 77 0.44 10.73 9.48
C VAL A 77 -0.20 12.09 9.30
N GLU A 78 0.53 13.11 9.74
CA GLU A 78 0.13 14.51 9.60
C GLU A 78 0.58 15.06 8.25
N ARG A 79 -0.25 15.95 7.69
CA ARG A 79 0.09 16.63 6.45
C ARG A 79 1.08 17.76 6.75
N ASN A 80 2.29 17.68 6.18
CA ASN A 80 3.33 18.70 6.38
C ASN A 80 3.02 20.04 5.68
N SER A 81 2.35 20.02 4.52
CA SER A 81 1.90 21.24 3.82
C SER A 81 0.66 20.99 2.94
N PRO A 82 -0.08 22.05 2.52
CA PRO A 82 -1.20 21.92 1.59
C PRO A 82 -0.86 21.27 0.24
N ASP A 83 0.41 21.29 -0.15
CA ASP A 83 0.92 20.78 -1.43
C ASP A 83 1.63 19.42 -1.30
N SER A 84 1.58 18.82 -0.11
CA SER A 84 2.20 17.53 0.16
C SER A 84 1.28 16.35 -0.16
N PHE A 85 1.88 15.27 -0.65
CA PHE A 85 1.24 13.99 -0.91
C PHE A 85 1.87 12.91 -0.05
N ILE A 86 1.06 11.95 0.37
CA ILE A 86 1.54 10.76 1.07
C ILE A 86 1.69 9.64 0.03
N VAL A 87 2.84 8.98 0.02
CA VAL A 87 3.08 7.84 -0.87
C VAL A 87 3.32 6.59 -0.02
N MET A 88 2.59 5.52 -0.33
CA MET A 88 2.70 4.23 0.34
C MET A 88 2.91 3.12 -0.70
N PHE A 89 3.60 2.07 -0.30
CA PHE A 89 3.80 0.87 -1.12
C PHE A 89 2.83 -0.21 -0.68
N GLY A 90 2.26 -0.93 -1.63
CA GLY A 90 1.35 -2.04 -1.34
C GLY A 90 2.03 -3.41 -1.47
N ASP A 91 1.26 -4.45 -1.20
CA ASP A 91 1.72 -5.84 -1.14
C ASP A 91 2.38 -6.30 -2.44
N SER A 92 1.84 -5.91 -3.60
CA SER A 92 2.44 -6.27 -4.89
C SER A 92 3.84 -5.69 -5.08
N PHE A 93 4.09 -4.47 -4.56
CA PHE A 93 5.41 -3.84 -4.67
C PHE A 93 6.39 -4.37 -3.61
N TYR A 94 5.88 -4.70 -2.43
CA TYR A 94 6.66 -5.42 -1.42
C TYR A 94 7.13 -6.77 -1.95
N ALA A 95 6.27 -7.52 -2.65
CA ALA A 95 6.65 -8.77 -3.29
C ALA A 95 7.64 -8.56 -4.45
N TRP A 96 7.37 -7.59 -5.33
CA TRP A 96 8.22 -7.28 -6.48
C TRP A 96 9.61 -6.80 -6.06
N THR A 97 9.73 -6.05 -4.96
CA THR A 97 11.03 -5.60 -4.44
C THR A 97 11.72 -6.64 -3.55
N ASN A 98 11.22 -7.87 -3.51
CA ASN A 98 11.70 -8.94 -2.61
C ASN A 98 11.88 -8.47 -1.16
N GLY A 99 10.90 -7.72 -0.66
CA GLY A 99 10.87 -7.25 0.72
C GLY A 99 11.65 -5.97 1.03
N ARG A 100 12.34 -5.35 0.05
CA ARG A 100 13.11 -4.12 0.29
C ARG A 100 12.24 -2.93 0.72
N TYR A 101 11.02 -2.83 0.20
CA TYR A 101 10.07 -1.77 0.56
C TYR A 101 8.82 -2.33 1.22
N HIS A 102 8.69 -2.09 2.52
CA HIS A 102 7.59 -2.61 3.32
C HIS A 102 6.22 -2.08 2.87
N SER A 103 5.21 -2.95 2.89
CA SER A 103 3.79 -2.61 2.73
C SER A 103 3.18 -2.33 4.11
N PRO A 104 3.00 -1.05 4.51
CA PRO A 104 2.64 -0.73 5.88
C PRO A 104 1.15 -0.95 6.12
N ARG A 105 0.83 -1.59 7.25
CA ARG A 105 -0.55 -1.66 7.72
C ARG A 105 -1.00 -0.26 8.12
N HIS A 106 -2.17 0.15 7.66
CA HIS A 106 -2.69 1.48 7.92
C HIS A 106 -4.21 1.45 8.15
N GLN A 107 -4.72 2.48 8.81
CA GLN A 107 -6.14 2.64 9.13
C GLN A 107 -6.54 4.11 9.07
N VAL A 108 -7.85 4.39 9.11
CA VAL A 108 -8.36 5.75 9.27
C VAL A 108 -9.14 5.85 10.57
N MET A 109 -8.69 6.73 11.47
CA MET A 109 -9.36 7.06 12.73
C MET A 109 -9.83 8.51 12.70
N MET A 110 -11.11 8.73 12.95
CA MET A 110 -11.75 10.05 12.88
C MET A 110 -12.09 10.59 14.27
N THR A 111 -11.90 11.90 14.47
CA THR A 111 -12.28 12.64 15.69
C THR A 111 -12.97 13.95 15.31
N GLY A 112 -13.66 14.57 16.27
CA GLY A 112 -14.30 15.86 16.11
C GLY A 112 -15.46 15.87 15.11
N ASP A 113 -15.76 17.06 14.61
CA ASP A 113 -16.91 17.35 13.73
C ASP A 113 -16.53 17.49 12.25
N GLU A 114 -15.25 17.73 11.96
CA GLU A 114 -14.82 18.02 10.61
C GLU A 114 -14.81 16.76 9.73
N THR A 115 -15.20 16.93 8.47
CA THR A 115 -15.20 15.84 7.50
C THR A 115 -13.85 15.75 6.80
N ARG A 116 -13.26 14.56 6.79
CA ARG A 116 -12.05 14.27 6.01
C ARG A 116 -12.44 13.84 4.60
N TYR A 117 -11.87 14.53 3.62
CA TYR A 117 -11.94 14.17 2.22
C TYR A 117 -10.57 13.73 1.76
N THR A 118 -10.51 12.64 1.01
CA THR A 118 -9.26 12.08 0.52
C THR A 118 -9.41 11.68 -0.94
N VAL A 119 -8.42 12.03 -1.74
CA VAL A 119 -8.25 11.52 -3.10
C VAL A 119 -7.09 10.55 -3.05
N GLY A 120 -7.36 9.29 -3.43
CA GLY A 120 -6.36 8.25 -3.55
C GLY A 120 -6.16 7.88 -5.01
N MET A 121 -4.91 7.81 -5.43
CA MET A 121 -4.49 7.28 -6.73
C MET A 121 -3.74 5.97 -6.50
N PHE A 122 -4.27 4.89 -7.05
CA PHE A 122 -3.78 3.53 -6.84
C PHE A 122 -3.22 2.98 -8.13
N SER A 123 -1.95 2.58 -8.12
CA SER A 123 -1.30 1.94 -9.26
C SER A 123 -1.45 0.42 -9.17
N ILE A 124 -2.44 -0.10 -9.87
CA ILE A 124 -2.84 -1.51 -9.83
C ILE A 124 -2.10 -2.29 -10.91
N PRO A 125 -1.47 -3.45 -10.62
CA PRO A 125 -1.01 -4.36 -11.66
C PRO A 125 -2.17 -4.79 -12.58
N LYS A 126 -1.91 -4.92 -13.88
CA LYS A 126 -2.88 -5.46 -14.85
C LYS A 126 -2.96 -6.99 -14.70
N GLY A 127 -4.15 -7.57 -14.86
CA GLY A 127 -4.30 -9.02 -14.95
C GLY A 127 -3.49 -9.59 -16.12
N GLY A 128 -2.94 -10.79 -15.92
CA GLY A 128 -2.01 -11.46 -16.82
C GLY A 128 -0.55 -11.03 -16.65
N TYR A 129 -0.26 -9.98 -15.87
CA TYR A 129 1.11 -9.64 -15.51
C TYR A 129 1.57 -10.45 -14.30
N THR A 130 2.60 -11.27 -14.50
CA THR A 130 3.24 -12.01 -13.40
C THR A 130 4.11 -11.08 -12.57
N ILE A 131 3.72 -10.87 -11.31
CA ILE A 131 4.54 -10.21 -10.30
C ILE A 131 5.62 -11.19 -9.86
N LYS A 132 6.87 -10.85 -10.16
CA LYS A 132 8.08 -11.59 -9.77
C LYS A 132 9.15 -10.60 -9.36
N ALA A 133 9.91 -10.93 -8.32
CA ALA A 133 11.10 -10.17 -7.96
C ALA A 133 12.14 -10.16 -9.11
N PRO A 134 12.76 -9.00 -9.42
CA PRO A 134 13.96 -8.95 -10.25
C PRO A 134 15.05 -9.84 -9.67
N ASP A 135 15.78 -10.53 -10.55
CA ASP A 135 16.82 -11.47 -10.13
C ASP A 135 17.96 -10.73 -9.40
N GLU A 136 18.16 -9.43 -9.67
CA GLU A 136 19.13 -8.56 -8.98
C GLU A 136 18.80 -8.27 -7.51
N LEU A 137 17.55 -8.51 -7.08
CA LEU A 137 17.10 -8.28 -5.70
C LEU A 137 17.05 -9.57 -4.87
N VAL A 138 17.55 -10.68 -5.44
CA VAL A 138 17.59 -12.00 -4.83
C VAL A 138 19.03 -12.47 -4.75
N ASP A 139 19.53 -12.63 -3.52
CA ASP A 139 20.91 -13.02 -3.23
C ASP A 139 20.98 -13.85 -1.94
N GLU A 140 22.18 -14.22 -1.49
CA GLU A 140 22.36 -15.03 -0.28
C GLU A 140 21.94 -14.28 1.00
N GLU A 141 22.09 -12.96 1.05
CA GLU A 141 21.67 -12.13 2.18
C GLU A 141 20.15 -11.87 2.16
N HIS A 142 19.54 -11.97 0.97
CA HIS A 142 18.14 -11.68 0.72
C HIS A 142 17.50 -12.76 -0.17
N PRO A 143 17.21 -13.93 0.41
CA PRO A 143 16.58 -15.02 -0.32
C PRO A 143 15.20 -14.61 -0.85
N LEU A 144 14.73 -15.33 -1.86
CA LEU A 144 13.41 -15.08 -2.45
C LEU A 144 12.32 -15.31 -1.40
N LEU A 145 11.47 -14.30 -1.20
CA LEU A 145 10.39 -14.33 -0.19
C LEU A 145 9.05 -14.82 -0.74
N PHE A 146 8.82 -14.66 -2.05
CA PHE A 146 7.52 -14.91 -2.67
C PHE A 146 7.66 -15.67 -3.99
N LYS A 147 6.76 -16.64 -4.20
CA LYS A 147 6.53 -17.28 -5.49
C LYS A 147 5.95 -16.25 -6.47
N PRO A 148 6.27 -16.33 -7.78
CA PRO A 148 5.63 -15.50 -8.80
C PRO A 148 4.11 -15.68 -8.80
N PHE A 149 3.36 -14.60 -9.01
CA PHE A 149 1.89 -14.65 -8.99
C PHE A 149 1.22 -13.60 -9.88
N ASP A 150 -0.06 -13.81 -10.17
CA ASP A 150 -0.92 -12.83 -10.84
C ASP A 150 -1.72 -12.00 -9.81
N PHE A 151 -1.81 -10.70 -10.04
CA PHE A 151 -2.51 -9.78 -9.13
C PHE A 151 -4.01 -10.09 -9.01
N GLU A 152 -4.70 -10.43 -10.10
CA GLU A 152 -6.14 -10.70 -10.05
C GLU A 152 -6.44 -12.00 -9.29
N GLU A 153 -5.59 -13.01 -9.43
CA GLU A 153 -5.68 -14.24 -8.66
C GLU A 153 -5.42 -14.01 -7.17
N PHE A 154 -4.36 -13.26 -6.84
CA PHE A 154 -4.09 -12.84 -5.47
C PHE A 154 -5.24 -12.02 -4.88
N PHE A 155 -5.80 -11.08 -5.65
CA PHE A 155 -6.90 -10.24 -5.19
C PHE A 155 -8.18 -11.07 -4.96
N LYS A 156 -8.46 -12.06 -5.82
CA LYS A 156 -9.55 -13.02 -5.61
C LYS A 156 -9.35 -13.83 -4.34
N PHE A 157 -8.13 -14.28 -4.04
CA PHE A 157 -7.83 -14.93 -2.76
C PHE A 157 -8.06 -13.99 -1.58
N TYR A 158 -7.57 -12.75 -1.66
CA TYR A 158 -7.68 -11.76 -0.59
C TYR A 158 -9.13 -11.47 -0.17
N ILE A 159 -10.07 -11.46 -1.11
CA ILE A 159 -11.50 -11.23 -0.80
C ILE A 159 -12.23 -12.45 -0.25
N THR A 160 -11.60 -13.63 -0.21
CA THR A 160 -12.16 -14.82 0.47
C THR A 160 -12.07 -14.68 1.99
N GLU A 161 -12.85 -15.47 2.73
CA GLU A 161 -12.76 -15.52 4.20
C GLU A 161 -11.35 -15.89 4.68
N ALA A 162 -10.70 -16.86 4.02
CA ALA A 162 -9.35 -17.28 4.34
C ALA A 162 -8.32 -16.16 4.10
N GLY A 163 -8.40 -15.49 2.97
CA GLY A 163 -7.52 -14.36 2.64
C GLY A 163 -7.75 -13.16 3.53
N ASN A 164 -9.01 -12.83 3.85
CA ASN A 164 -9.36 -11.69 4.68
C ASN A 164 -8.97 -11.89 6.16
N SER A 165 -9.04 -13.13 6.65
CA SER A 165 -8.67 -13.48 8.03
C SER A 165 -7.17 -13.67 8.22
N ALA A 166 -6.40 -13.81 7.14
CA ALA A 166 -4.95 -13.95 7.22
C ALA A 166 -4.30 -12.66 7.75
N TYR A 167 -3.36 -12.81 8.68
CA TYR A 167 -2.59 -11.66 9.18
C TYR A 167 -1.84 -10.94 8.04
N SER A 168 -1.25 -11.73 7.14
CA SER A 168 -0.63 -11.27 5.89
C SER A 168 -1.18 -12.10 4.72
N PRO A 169 -2.20 -11.59 3.99
CA PRO A 169 -2.77 -12.30 2.85
C PRO A 169 -1.74 -12.65 1.78
N LEU A 170 -0.75 -11.78 1.55
CA LEU A 170 0.32 -12.00 0.57
C LEU A 170 1.15 -13.26 0.90
N HIS A 171 1.71 -13.34 2.10
CA HIS A 171 2.45 -14.54 2.54
C HIS A 171 1.58 -15.79 2.54
N ALA A 172 0.32 -15.70 2.97
CA ALA A 172 -0.59 -16.85 2.95
C ALA A 172 -0.84 -17.37 1.52
N TYR A 173 -0.82 -16.48 0.53
CA TYR A 173 -1.07 -16.82 -0.86
C TYR A 173 0.18 -17.35 -1.59
N CYS A 174 1.30 -16.65 -1.47
CA CYS A 174 2.49 -16.90 -2.29
C CYS A 174 3.82 -16.84 -1.52
N GLY A 175 3.82 -16.85 -0.19
CA GLY A 175 5.05 -16.90 0.60
C GLY A 175 5.86 -18.19 0.37
N LEU A 176 7.18 -18.08 0.56
CA LEU A 176 8.14 -19.18 0.61
C LEU A 176 8.53 -19.54 2.05
#